data_AF-A0A317X398-F1
#
_entry.id   AF-A0A317X398-F1
#
_cell.length_a   1.000
_cell.length_b   1.000
_cell.length_c   1.000
_cell.angle_alpha   90.00
_cell.angle_beta   90.00
_cell.angle_gamma   90.00
#
_symmetry.space_group_name_H-M   'P 1'
#
loop_
_entity.id
_entity.type
_entity.pdbx_description
1 polymer ?
#
loop_
_entity_poly.entity_id
_entity_poly.type
_entity_poly.pdbx_seq_one_letter_code
_entity_poly.pdbx_strand_id
1 'polypeptide(L)'
;MATSLSNGCGHCGQTKNLRRCSGCQLMFYCSKDHQKAQHSAHKTACHAVSRARVFHNRAAAPIIHTCGGPVTLTSIPQVVRDNREVFQGWMHDYLFSKYLLTEVMDKINTRHAVQERLDLLLSLVHVFRADEVGTRWKIPALLIRLKRDQESYDFMKWFCLAKKPDPIDEMNPALPFLDLKNADALENVTPFITDWEVTPLVERVHTMLALTLLKVRLVLDLRMVETVGTAIGGAILPEILIHIQAHVVESSVISKDRALLARWDHAATITELEKQIRVLMETVQRFNQHLWSTLADGQSPMAIVYTSGSPEEAASIVTQCHAAWSESPGAIAFIKERLADVEGVKGEREDPTIRIVQVDQAFSSTM
;
A
#
# COMPACT_ATOMS: atom_id res chain seq x y z
N MET A 1 7.92 -18.88 -4.26
CA MET A 1 8.95 -18.13 -3.51
C MET A 1 8.56 -16.67 -3.50
N ALA A 2 8.58 -15.98 -2.36
CA ALA A 2 8.30 -14.55 -2.29
C ALA A 2 9.38 -13.79 -3.08
N THR A 3 8.99 -13.11 -4.15
CA THR A 3 9.93 -12.30 -4.97
C THR A 3 10.12 -10.97 -4.29
N SER A 4 11.19 -10.80 -3.52
CA SER A 4 11.57 -9.50 -2.94
C SER A 4 11.74 -8.43 -4.02
N LEU A 5 11.40 -7.18 -3.72
CA LEU A 5 11.61 -6.03 -4.61
C LEU A 5 13.06 -5.96 -5.10
N SER A 6 13.25 -5.89 -6.42
CA SER A 6 14.58 -5.75 -6.99
C SER A 6 15.18 -4.38 -6.65
N ASN A 7 16.38 -4.41 -6.08
CA ASN A 7 17.24 -3.25 -5.82
C ASN A 7 18.38 -3.12 -6.84
N GLY A 8 18.46 -4.05 -7.79
CA GLY A 8 19.62 -4.26 -8.64
C GLY A 8 19.32 -4.13 -10.12
N CYS A 9 20.27 -4.60 -10.92
CA CYS A 9 20.11 -4.73 -12.35
C CYS A 9 18.89 -5.61 -12.67
N GLY A 10 18.00 -5.12 -13.54
CA GLY A 10 16.80 -5.87 -13.95
C GLY A 10 17.08 -7.20 -14.64
N HIS A 11 18.31 -7.47 -15.06
CA HIS A 11 18.70 -8.72 -15.71
C HIS A 11 19.45 -9.67 -14.76
N CYS A 12 20.49 -9.21 -14.07
CA CYS A 12 21.37 -10.07 -13.26
C CYS A 12 21.30 -9.82 -11.74
N GLY A 13 20.50 -8.86 -11.28
CA GLY A 13 20.36 -8.53 -9.85
C GLY A 13 21.54 -7.79 -9.21
N GLN A 14 22.66 -7.58 -9.91
CA GLN A 14 23.83 -6.87 -9.37
C GLN A 14 23.44 -5.45 -8.92
N THR A 15 23.96 -4.99 -7.78
CA THR A 15 23.61 -3.70 -7.17
C THR A 15 24.65 -2.59 -7.41
N LYS A 16 25.81 -2.95 -7.99
CA LYS A 16 26.92 -2.02 -8.26
C LYS A 16 26.90 -1.48 -9.70
N ASN A 17 27.42 -0.27 -9.88
CA ASN A 17 27.62 0.39 -11.19
C ASN A 17 26.36 0.45 -12.06
N LEU A 18 25.22 0.74 -11.43
CA LEU A 18 23.92 0.77 -12.08
C LEU A 18 23.68 2.06 -12.86
N ARG A 19 23.13 1.92 -14.06
CA ARG A 19 22.66 3.00 -14.91
C ARG A 19 21.14 2.94 -15.00
N ARG A 20 20.48 4.08 -14.87
CA ARG A 20 19.02 4.19 -15.05
C ARG A 20 18.65 4.03 -16.52
N CYS A 21 17.53 3.38 -16.76
CA CYS A 21 16.88 3.39 -18.06
C CYS A 21 16.53 4.85 -18.43
N SER A 22 17.04 5.35 -19.55
CA SER A 22 16.81 6.73 -19.99
C SER A 22 15.34 7.07 -20.25
N GLY A 23 14.54 6.06 -20.64
CA GLY A 23 13.12 6.24 -20.94
C GLY A 23 12.24 6.39 -19.69
N CYS A 24 12.19 5.36 -18.83
CA CYS A 24 11.29 5.35 -17.67
C CYS A 24 11.92 5.88 -16.38
N GLN A 25 13.26 5.87 -16.27
CA GLN A 25 14.04 6.17 -15.06
C GLN A 25 13.83 5.22 -13.86
N LEU A 26 12.97 4.21 -13.98
CA LEU A 26 12.59 3.30 -12.88
C LEU A 26 13.32 1.96 -12.85
N MET A 27 13.93 1.56 -13.97
CA MET A 27 14.72 0.34 -14.09
C MET A 27 16.21 0.65 -14.12
N PHE A 28 17.00 -0.25 -13.55
CA PHE A 28 18.46 -0.14 -13.50
C PHE A 28 19.13 -1.28 -14.25
N TYR A 29 20.26 -0.99 -14.88
CA TYR A 29 21.09 -1.97 -15.57
C TYR A 29 22.58 -1.69 -15.33
N CYS A 30 23.38 -2.73 -15.10
CA CYS A 30 24.83 -2.56 -14.97
C CYS A 30 25.54 -2.39 -16.33
N SER A 31 24.89 -2.77 -17.44
CA SER A 31 25.43 -2.67 -18.80
C SER A 31 24.33 -2.42 -19.84
N LYS A 32 24.74 -1.94 -21.03
CA LYS A 32 23.84 -1.80 -22.18
C LYS A 32 23.33 -3.16 -22.66
N ASP A 33 24.11 -4.21 -22.52
CA ASP A 33 23.72 -5.56 -22.95
C ASP A 33 22.61 -6.13 -22.09
N HIS A 34 22.68 -5.92 -20.77
CA HIS A 34 21.58 -6.29 -19.86
C HIS A 34 20.31 -5.49 -20.13
N GLN A 35 20.44 -4.22 -20.49
CA GLN A 35 19.29 -3.41 -20.92
C GLN A 35 18.67 -3.96 -22.21
N LYS A 36 19.49 -4.33 -23.21
CA LYS A 36 19.02 -4.95 -24.47
C LYS A 36 18.35 -6.30 -24.22
N ALA A 37 18.92 -7.14 -23.36
CA ALA A 37 18.38 -8.45 -23.02
C ALA A 37 16.99 -8.35 -22.35
N GLN A 38 16.79 -7.34 -21.50
CA GLN A 38 15.50 -7.07 -20.83
C GLN A 38 14.54 -6.23 -21.70
N HIS A 39 14.97 -5.71 -22.85
CA HIS A 39 14.22 -4.71 -23.60
C HIS A 39 12.82 -5.19 -24.00
N SER A 40 12.68 -6.41 -24.52
CA SER A 40 11.37 -6.93 -24.96
C SER A 40 10.34 -6.99 -23.83
N ALA A 41 10.74 -7.45 -22.64
CA ALA A 41 9.88 -7.52 -21.46
C ALA A 41 9.59 -6.12 -20.87
N HIS A 42 10.57 -5.21 -20.91
CA HIS A 42 10.45 -3.88 -20.31
C HIS A 42 9.77 -2.83 -21.21
N LYS A 43 9.85 -2.96 -22.54
CA LYS A 43 9.50 -1.92 -23.53
C LYS A 43 8.12 -1.30 -23.31
N THR A 44 7.09 -2.13 -23.15
CA THR A 44 5.70 -1.65 -23.02
C THR A 44 5.51 -0.80 -21.77
N ALA A 45 5.96 -1.29 -20.61
CA ALA A 45 5.91 -0.53 -19.36
C ALA A 45 6.80 0.72 -19.42
N CYS A 46 7.98 0.62 -20.03
CA CYS A 46 8.90 1.74 -20.21
C CYS A 46 8.26 2.89 -20.99
N HIS A 47 7.63 2.58 -22.12
CA HIS A 47 6.98 3.58 -22.96
C HIS A 47 5.77 4.21 -22.26
N ALA A 48 4.98 3.42 -21.54
CA ALA A 48 3.83 3.94 -20.79
C ALA A 48 4.28 4.96 -19.72
N VAL A 49 5.28 4.62 -18.90
CA VAL A 49 5.84 5.52 -17.89
C VAL A 49 6.46 6.77 -18.52
N SER A 50 7.24 6.61 -19.60
CA SER A 50 7.88 7.73 -20.28
C SER A 50 6.85 8.75 -20.79
N ARG A 51 5.78 8.29 -21.44
CA ARG A 51 4.68 9.16 -21.91
C ARG A 51 3.92 9.81 -20.75
N ALA A 52 3.57 9.04 -19.72
CA ALA A 52 2.87 9.59 -18.55
C ALA A 52 3.71 10.65 -17.84
N ARG A 53 5.04 10.51 -17.79
CA ARG A 53 5.94 11.52 -17.23
C ARG A 53 5.97 12.80 -18.07
N VAL A 54 5.99 12.70 -19.40
CA VAL A 54 5.88 13.87 -20.29
C VAL A 54 4.55 14.60 -20.06
N PHE A 55 3.44 13.85 -19.98
CA PHE A 55 2.13 14.41 -19.68
C PHE A 55 2.11 15.10 -18.31
N HIS A 56 2.64 14.45 -17.27
CA HIS A 56 2.75 15.02 -15.93
C HIS A 56 3.58 16.31 -15.91
N ASN A 57 4.73 16.33 -16.57
CA ASN A 57 5.56 17.53 -16.64
C ASN A 57 4.83 18.70 -17.32
N ARG A 58 4.07 18.41 -18.39
CA ARG A 58 3.25 19.43 -19.08
C ARG A 58 2.12 19.95 -18.19
N ALA A 59 1.40 19.05 -17.50
CA ALA A 59 0.30 19.40 -16.62
C ALA A 59 0.78 20.14 -15.34
N ALA A 60 1.95 19.78 -14.82
CA ALA A 60 2.51 20.36 -13.60
C ALA A 60 3.14 21.74 -13.81
N ALA A 61 3.72 22.02 -14.99
CA ALA A 61 4.49 23.24 -15.21
C ALA A 61 3.72 24.55 -14.92
N PRO A 62 2.46 24.74 -15.38
CA PRO A 62 1.71 25.97 -15.09
C PRO A 62 1.42 26.15 -13.60
N ILE A 63 1.09 25.06 -12.90
CA ILE A 63 0.73 25.07 -11.48
C ILE A 63 1.98 25.30 -10.61
N ILE A 64 3.09 24.64 -10.93
CA ILE A 64 4.40 24.86 -10.28
C ILE A 64 4.83 26.32 -10.44
N HIS A 65 4.70 26.88 -11.66
CA HIS A 65 5.01 28.27 -11.92
C HIS A 65 4.14 29.22 -11.08
N THR A 66 2.83 28.98 -11.06
CA THR A 66 1.87 29.78 -10.26
C THR A 66 2.14 29.67 -8.76
N CYS A 67 2.54 28.49 -8.27
CA CYS A 67 2.91 28.27 -6.86
C CYS A 67 4.29 28.84 -6.50
N GLY A 68 5.08 29.29 -7.48
CA GLY A 68 6.47 29.72 -7.26
C GLY A 68 7.41 28.60 -6.79
N GLY A 69 7.09 27.33 -7.07
CA GLY A 69 7.87 26.18 -6.58
C GLY A 69 7.04 24.90 -6.36
N PRO A 70 7.45 24.03 -5.42
CA PRO A 70 6.73 22.81 -5.08
C PRO A 70 5.27 23.09 -4.72
N VAL A 71 4.36 22.34 -5.34
CA VAL A 71 2.92 22.47 -5.07
C VAL A 71 2.61 21.85 -3.71
N THR A 72 2.25 22.70 -2.75
CA THR A 72 1.83 22.35 -1.40
C THR A 72 0.53 23.09 -1.10
N LEU A 73 -0.25 22.65 -0.10
CA LEU A 73 -1.43 23.42 0.30
C LEU A 73 -1.08 24.88 0.54
N THR A 74 0.00 25.19 1.25
CA THR A 74 0.44 26.56 1.54
C THR A 74 0.77 27.38 0.28
N SER A 75 1.37 26.78 -0.75
CA SER A 75 1.78 27.49 -1.97
C SER A 75 0.63 27.76 -2.94
N ILE A 76 -0.50 27.05 -2.81
CA ILE A 76 -1.67 27.27 -3.66
C ILE A 76 -2.26 28.65 -3.35
N PRO A 77 -2.72 29.44 -4.34
CA PRO A 77 -3.35 30.72 -4.06
C PRO A 77 -4.55 30.58 -3.12
N GLN A 78 -4.69 31.46 -2.13
CA GLN A 78 -5.80 31.43 -1.17
C GLN A 78 -7.17 31.43 -1.87
N VAL A 79 -7.33 32.26 -2.91
CA VAL A 79 -8.55 32.34 -3.73
C VAL A 79 -8.93 31.02 -4.39
N VAL A 80 -7.95 30.15 -4.68
CA VAL A 80 -8.19 28.80 -5.22
C VAL A 80 -8.55 27.85 -4.08
N ARG A 81 -7.85 27.90 -2.94
CA ARG A 81 -8.14 27.03 -1.78
C ARG A 81 -9.52 27.25 -1.18
N ASP A 82 -9.99 28.50 -1.13
CA ASP A 82 -11.24 28.87 -0.48
C ASP A 82 -12.48 28.45 -1.27
N ASN A 83 -12.31 28.00 -2.52
CA ASN A 83 -13.41 27.52 -3.35
C ASN A 83 -13.08 26.11 -3.89
N ARG A 84 -13.80 25.11 -3.40
CA ARG A 84 -13.60 23.69 -3.74
C ARG A 84 -13.75 23.40 -5.24
N GLU A 85 -14.71 24.01 -5.92
CA GLU A 85 -14.94 23.78 -7.35
C GLU A 85 -13.79 24.39 -8.19
N VAL A 86 -13.36 25.59 -7.82
CA VAL A 86 -12.21 26.24 -8.45
C VAL A 86 -10.93 25.44 -8.19
N PHE A 87 -10.74 24.95 -6.95
CA PHE A 87 -9.63 24.07 -6.61
C PHE A 87 -9.62 22.81 -7.47
N GLN A 88 -10.75 22.10 -7.55
CA GLN A 88 -10.88 20.87 -8.32
C GLN A 88 -10.55 21.11 -9.80
N GLY A 89 -11.15 22.12 -10.43
CA GLY A 89 -10.88 22.46 -11.83
C GLY A 89 -9.44 22.88 -12.07
N TRP A 90 -8.88 23.71 -11.18
CA TRP A 90 -7.50 24.19 -11.30
C TRP A 90 -6.46 23.09 -11.11
N MET A 91 -6.74 22.11 -10.25
CA MET A 91 -5.84 21.01 -9.92
C MET A 91 -6.05 19.76 -10.76
N HIS A 92 -7.15 19.66 -11.50
CA HIS A 92 -7.61 18.45 -12.18
C HIS A 92 -6.48 17.76 -12.97
N ASP A 93 -5.90 18.44 -13.97
CA ASP A 93 -4.89 17.84 -14.84
C ASP A 93 -3.61 17.46 -14.08
N TYR A 94 -3.25 18.23 -13.05
CA TYR A 94 -2.10 17.93 -12.22
C TYR A 94 -2.31 16.71 -11.33
N LEU A 95 -3.46 16.61 -10.65
CA LEU A 95 -3.80 15.46 -9.83
C LEU A 95 -3.99 14.21 -10.69
N PHE A 96 -4.72 14.33 -11.81
CA PHE A 96 -4.94 13.26 -12.75
C PHE A 96 -3.64 12.76 -13.38
N SER A 97 -2.73 13.66 -13.77
CA SER A 97 -1.44 13.24 -14.33
C SER A 97 -0.57 12.48 -13.34
N LYS A 98 -0.62 12.83 -12.04
CA LYS A 98 0.05 12.04 -11.00
C LYS A 98 -0.61 10.68 -10.82
N TYR A 99 -1.95 10.63 -10.74
CA TYR A 99 -2.68 9.37 -10.68
C TYR A 99 -2.29 8.43 -11.83
N LEU A 100 -2.41 8.91 -13.07
CA LEU A 100 -2.05 8.14 -14.26
C LEU A 100 -0.59 7.67 -14.21
N LEU A 101 0.33 8.53 -13.78
CA LEU A 101 1.73 8.17 -13.62
C LEU A 101 1.88 7.04 -12.61
N THR A 102 1.22 7.09 -11.45
CA THR A 102 1.26 6.02 -10.45
C THR A 102 0.69 4.69 -10.95
N GLU A 103 -0.32 4.72 -11.83
CA GLU A 103 -0.91 3.52 -12.42
C GLU A 103 0.03 2.84 -13.42
N VAL A 104 0.66 3.61 -14.31
CA VAL A 104 1.58 3.01 -15.29
C VAL A 104 2.88 2.52 -14.64
N MET A 105 3.28 3.13 -13.52
CA MET A 105 4.46 2.72 -12.75
C MET A 105 4.26 1.38 -12.04
N ASP A 106 3.01 0.98 -11.72
CA ASP A 106 2.71 -0.31 -11.08
C ASP A 106 3.25 -1.51 -11.87
N LYS A 107 3.38 -1.35 -13.19
CA LYS A 107 3.88 -2.36 -14.13
C LYS A 107 5.39 -2.59 -14.03
N ILE A 108 6.12 -1.80 -13.23
CA ILE A 108 7.56 -1.95 -13.02
C ILE A 108 7.80 -2.33 -11.56
N ASN A 109 8.18 -3.59 -11.34
CA ASN A 109 8.36 -4.12 -9.99
C ASN A 109 9.78 -3.96 -9.44
N THR A 110 10.18 -2.71 -9.14
CA THR A 110 11.46 -2.40 -8.47
C THR A 110 11.22 -1.60 -7.20
N ARG A 111 12.16 -1.65 -6.24
CA ARG A 111 12.06 -0.84 -5.03
C ARG A 111 11.99 0.65 -5.34
N HIS A 112 12.71 1.10 -6.37
CA HIS A 112 12.68 2.49 -6.80
C HIS A 112 11.32 2.90 -7.36
N ALA A 113 10.69 2.06 -8.18
CA ALA A 113 9.34 2.31 -8.68
C ALA A 113 8.30 2.37 -7.56
N VAL A 114 8.38 1.44 -6.59
CA VAL A 114 7.49 1.45 -5.42
C VAL A 114 7.69 2.72 -4.58
N GLN A 115 8.94 3.15 -4.37
CA GLN A 115 9.25 4.39 -3.66
C GLN A 115 8.72 5.62 -4.40
N GLU A 116 8.99 5.77 -5.70
CA GLU A 116 8.54 6.95 -6.46
C GLU A 116 7.02 7.02 -6.52
N ARG A 117 6.32 5.87 -6.64
CA ARG A 117 4.87 5.82 -6.54
C ARG A 117 4.35 6.27 -5.18
N LEU A 118 4.96 5.78 -4.10
CA LEU A 118 4.59 6.19 -2.75
C LEU A 118 4.79 7.70 -2.56
N ASP A 119 5.91 8.26 -3.04
CA ASP A 119 6.19 9.69 -2.96
C ASP A 119 5.15 10.52 -3.72
N LEU A 120 4.75 10.07 -4.92
CA LEU A 120 3.69 10.71 -5.71
C LEU A 120 2.34 10.67 -4.98
N LEU A 121 1.93 9.50 -4.45
CA LEU A 121 0.67 9.36 -3.73
C LEU A 121 0.65 10.15 -2.42
N LEU A 122 1.74 10.14 -1.66
CA LEU A 122 1.87 10.98 -0.47
C LEU A 122 1.78 12.47 -0.85
N SER A 123 2.43 12.89 -1.93
CA SER A 123 2.33 14.28 -2.40
C SER A 123 0.92 14.65 -2.85
N LEU A 124 0.12 13.69 -3.36
CA LEU A 124 -1.28 13.91 -3.70
C LEU A 124 -2.11 14.17 -2.44
N VAL A 125 -2.05 13.27 -1.46
CA VAL A 125 -2.87 13.40 -0.23
C VAL A 125 -2.46 14.60 0.63
N HIS A 126 -1.21 15.08 0.56
CA HIS A 126 -0.78 16.30 1.25
C HIS A 126 -1.33 17.58 0.62
N VAL A 127 -1.59 17.56 -0.69
CA VAL A 127 -2.15 18.70 -1.43
C VAL A 127 -3.67 18.63 -1.43
N PHE A 128 -4.23 17.42 -1.48
CA PHE A 128 -5.66 17.20 -1.52
C PHE A 128 -6.07 16.17 -0.45
N ARG A 129 -6.20 16.64 0.79
CA ARG A 129 -6.41 15.81 1.99
C ARG A 129 -7.73 15.02 1.96
N ALA A 130 -8.72 15.51 1.19
CA ALA A 130 -9.97 14.84 0.92
C ALA A 130 -9.80 13.53 0.14
N ASP A 131 -8.74 13.44 -0.69
CA ASP A 131 -8.45 12.32 -1.58
C ASP A 131 -9.63 11.91 -2.47
N GLU A 132 -10.29 12.86 -3.15
CA GLU A 132 -11.45 12.53 -4.00
C GLU A 132 -11.09 11.69 -5.23
N VAL A 133 -9.81 11.65 -5.61
CA VAL A 133 -9.30 10.78 -6.68
C VAL A 133 -9.22 9.31 -6.18
N GLY A 134 -9.44 9.07 -4.89
CA GLY A 134 -9.50 7.74 -4.31
C GLY A 134 -8.19 7.00 -4.48
N THR A 135 -7.10 7.54 -3.94
CA THR A 135 -5.76 6.98 -4.13
C THR A 135 -5.08 6.57 -2.83
N ARG A 136 -5.56 7.06 -1.68
CA ARG A 136 -4.97 6.84 -0.35
C ARG A 136 -4.91 5.38 0.03
N TRP A 137 -5.87 4.58 -0.42
CA TRP A 137 -5.95 3.17 -0.08
C TRP A 137 -4.79 2.34 -0.67
N LYS A 138 -4.06 2.86 -1.67
CA LYS A 138 -2.83 2.24 -2.21
C LYS A 138 -1.63 2.39 -1.29
N ILE A 139 -1.60 3.43 -0.45
CA ILE A 139 -0.42 3.84 0.32
C ILE A 139 0.02 2.77 1.33
N PRO A 140 -0.86 2.19 2.16
CA PRO A 140 -0.46 1.16 3.14
C PRO A 140 0.25 -0.03 2.51
N ALA A 141 -0.27 -0.56 1.40
CA ALA A 141 0.35 -1.68 0.70
C ALA A 141 1.76 -1.33 0.19
N LEU A 142 1.97 -0.12 -0.34
CA LEU A 142 3.29 0.33 -0.78
C LEU A 142 4.28 0.50 0.38
N LEU A 143 3.81 1.00 1.53
CA LEU A 143 4.63 1.12 2.75
C LEU A 143 5.09 -0.25 3.24
N ILE A 144 4.19 -1.25 3.27
CA ILE A 144 4.52 -2.64 3.65
C ILE A 144 5.55 -3.23 2.68
N ARG A 145 5.39 -3.04 1.37
CA ARG A 145 6.36 -3.50 0.35
C ARG A 145 7.76 -2.93 0.56
N LEU A 146 7.85 -1.69 1.06
CA LEU A 146 9.10 -1.02 1.41
C LEU A 146 9.62 -1.37 2.80
N LYS A 147 8.97 -2.29 3.52
CA LYS A 147 9.27 -2.67 4.93
C LYS A 147 9.13 -1.49 5.90
N ARG A 148 8.22 -0.56 5.61
CA ARG A 148 7.88 0.62 6.44
C ARG A 148 6.61 0.36 7.23
N ASP A 149 6.60 -0.77 7.95
CA ASP A 149 5.42 -1.35 8.59
C ASP A 149 4.80 -0.43 9.65
N GLN A 150 5.62 0.26 10.47
CA GLN A 150 5.13 1.24 11.45
C GLN A 150 4.44 2.43 10.77
N GLU A 151 5.03 2.95 9.69
CA GLU A 151 4.45 4.08 8.97
C GLU A 151 3.17 3.69 8.25
N SER A 152 3.08 2.44 7.78
CA SER A 152 1.84 1.88 7.24
C SER A 152 0.74 1.88 8.31
N TYR A 153 1.06 1.44 9.53
CA TYR A 153 0.09 1.43 10.63
C TYR A 153 -0.37 2.83 11.01
N ASP A 154 0.58 3.75 11.22
CA ASP A 154 0.31 5.15 11.58
C ASP A 154 -0.58 5.82 10.52
N PHE A 155 -0.31 5.57 9.23
CA PHE A 155 -1.11 6.08 8.13
C PHE A 155 -2.56 5.56 8.17
N MET A 156 -2.74 4.24 8.30
CA MET A 156 -4.07 3.62 8.38
C MET A 156 -4.85 4.13 9.59
N LYS A 157 -4.20 4.19 10.76
CA LYS A 157 -4.82 4.68 11.99
C LYS A 157 -5.23 6.14 11.88
N TRP A 158 -4.39 7.00 11.31
CA TRP A 158 -4.71 8.41 11.14
C TRP A 158 -5.93 8.59 10.24
N PHE A 159 -5.97 7.94 9.07
CA PHE A 159 -7.08 8.08 8.13
C PHE A 159 -8.40 7.48 8.62
N CYS A 160 -8.35 6.37 9.37
CA CYS A 160 -9.56 5.68 9.82
C CYS A 160 -10.08 6.15 11.19
N LEU A 161 -9.20 6.53 12.12
CA LEU A 161 -9.54 6.67 13.53
C LEU A 161 -9.21 8.03 14.13
N ALA A 162 -8.42 8.88 13.45
CA ALA A 162 -8.19 10.22 13.96
C ALA A 162 -9.52 10.97 14.01
N LYS A 163 -9.85 11.54 15.18
CA LYS A 163 -10.98 12.46 15.33
C LYS A 163 -10.72 13.65 14.41
N LYS A 164 -11.34 13.65 13.24
CA LYS A 164 -11.32 14.82 12.36
C LYS A 164 -12.21 15.87 13.02
N PRO A 165 -11.75 17.13 13.18
CA PRO A 165 -12.70 18.22 13.36
C PRO A 165 -13.68 18.19 12.17
N ASP A 166 -14.89 18.74 12.37
CA ASP A 166 -15.99 18.90 11.41
C ASP A 166 -15.57 19.00 9.92
N PRO A 167 -16.44 18.71 8.94
CA PRO A 167 -16.11 18.56 7.50
C PRO A 167 -15.57 19.82 6.77
N ILE A 168 -15.10 20.81 7.51
CA ILE A 168 -14.42 22.03 7.08
C ILE A 168 -13.18 22.08 7.97
N ASP A 169 -12.02 21.56 7.57
CA ASP A 169 -11.04 22.39 6.87
C ASP A 169 -9.93 21.54 6.22
N GLU A 170 -10.31 20.53 5.43
CA GLU A 170 -9.34 19.63 4.77
C GLU A 170 -8.37 20.39 3.83
N MET A 171 -8.67 21.64 3.47
CA MET A 171 -7.81 22.51 2.67
C MET A 171 -6.99 23.53 3.50
N ASN A 172 -7.08 23.51 4.82
CA ASN A 172 -6.33 24.42 5.68
C ASN A 172 -4.93 23.89 6.01
N PRO A 173 -3.87 24.54 5.50
CA PRO A 173 -2.50 24.11 5.72
C PRO A 173 -2.04 24.22 7.19
N ALA A 174 -2.74 24.99 8.03
CA ALA A 174 -2.39 25.19 9.44
C ALA A 174 -2.81 24.01 10.33
N LEU A 175 -3.75 23.17 9.89
CA LEU A 175 -4.14 21.99 10.64
C LEU A 175 -3.12 20.85 10.48
N PRO A 176 -2.86 20.08 11.56
CA PRO A 176 -1.99 18.91 11.49
C PRO A 176 -2.56 17.86 10.52
N PHE A 177 -1.66 17.19 9.80
CA PHE A 177 -2.00 16.18 8.81
C PHE A 177 -0.96 15.07 8.81
N LEU A 178 -1.40 13.82 8.93
CA LEU A 178 -0.54 12.63 9.04
C LEU A 178 0.56 12.76 10.12
N ASP A 179 0.20 13.42 11.22
CA ASP A 179 1.04 13.75 12.36
C ASP A 179 1.11 12.64 13.42
N LEU A 180 0.28 11.59 13.28
CA LEU A 180 0.40 10.39 14.09
C LEU A 180 1.72 9.67 13.78
N LYS A 181 2.46 9.32 14.83
CA LYS A 181 3.74 8.60 14.77
C LYS A 181 3.85 7.58 15.90
N ASN A 182 4.40 6.41 15.59
CA ASN A 182 4.68 5.34 16.55
C ASN A 182 3.43 4.91 17.34
N ALA A 183 2.28 4.86 16.68
CA ALA A 183 1.10 4.29 17.30
C ALA A 183 1.30 2.78 17.56
N ASP A 184 0.67 2.27 18.61
CA ASP A 184 0.78 0.86 18.97
C ASP A 184 0.15 -0.05 17.90
N ALA A 185 0.98 -0.64 17.05
CA ALA A 185 0.54 -1.57 16.01
C ALA A 185 0.08 -2.93 16.55
N LEU A 186 0.24 -3.21 17.85
CA LEU A 186 -0.28 -4.40 18.54
C LEU A 186 -1.66 -4.16 19.16
N GLU A 187 -2.13 -2.91 19.19
CA GLU A 187 -3.40 -2.55 19.81
C GLU A 187 -4.60 -3.25 19.14
N ASN A 188 -5.70 -3.27 19.88
CA ASN A 188 -6.94 -3.91 19.48
C ASN A 188 -7.49 -3.30 18.17
N VAL A 189 -7.91 -4.17 17.24
CA VAL A 189 -8.41 -3.75 15.91
C VAL A 189 -9.88 -3.35 15.90
N THR A 190 -10.62 -3.53 17.01
CA THR A 190 -12.06 -3.22 17.10
C THR A 190 -12.38 -1.81 16.60
N PRO A 191 -11.63 -0.74 16.97
CA PRO A 191 -11.93 0.61 16.45
C PRO A 191 -11.91 0.73 14.92
N PHE A 192 -11.10 -0.07 14.21
CA PHE A 192 -11.08 -0.07 12.73
C PHE A 192 -12.32 -0.70 12.10
N ILE A 193 -13.03 -1.55 12.85
CA ILE A 193 -14.24 -2.26 12.42
C ILE A 193 -15.50 -1.71 13.10
N THR A 194 -15.36 -0.90 14.16
CA THR A 194 -16.48 -0.13 14.74
C THR A 194 -17.01 0.81 13.65
N ASP A 195 -18.34 0.91 13.56
CA ASP A 195 -19.03 1.64 12.49
C ASP A 195 -18.73 1.09 11.09
N TRP A 196 -18.41 -0.21 10.98
CA TRP A 196 -18.55 -0.96 9.73
C TRP A 196 -20.04 -1.14 9.41
N GLU A 197 -20.73 -0.03 9.17
CA GLU A 197 -21.87 -0.06 8.27
C GLU A 197 -21.30 -0.46 6.93
N VAL A 198 -21.82 -1.55 6.36
CA VAL A 198 -21.44 -2.05 5.04
C VAL A 198 -21.89 -1.03 3.99
N THR A 199 -21.25 0.12 4.00
CA THR A 199 -21.38 1.16 3.02
C THR A 199 -20.57 0.71 1.81
N PRO A 200 -20.98 1.06 0.58
CA PRO A 200 -20.31 0.57 -0.62
C PRO A 200 -18.91 1.16 -0.88
N LEU A 201 -18.27 1.72 0.15
CA LEU A 201 -16.97 2.39 0.07
C LEU A 201 -15.86 1.35 0.06
N VAL A 202 -15.37 1.07 -1.15
CA VAL A 202 -14.27 0.14 -1.47
C VAL A 202 -12.98 0.45 -0.68
N GLU A 203 -12.79 1.68 -0.23
CA GLU A 203 -11.54 2.09 0.43
C GLU A 203 -11.28 1.39 1.78
N ARG A 204 -12.32 1.13 2.57
CA ARG A 204 -12.12 0.52 3.89
C ARG A 204 -11.66 -0.93 3.80
N VAL A 205 -12.09 -1.68 2.77
CA VAL A 205 -11.64 -3.07 2.59
C VAL A 205 -10.16 -3.15 2.22
N HIS A 206 -9.63 -2.19 1.45
CA HIS A 206 -8.19 -2.12 1.17
C HIS A 206 -7.37 -1.87 2.42
N THR A 207 -7.82 -0.97 3.31
CA THR A 207 -7.19 -0.77 4.61
C THR A 207 -7.24 -2.04 5.45
N MET A 208 -8.37 -2.76 5.47
CA MET A 208 -8.47 -4.01 6.22
C MET A 208 -7.55 -5.09 5.67
N LEU A 209 -7.43 -5.24 4.35
CA LEU A 209 -6.48 -6.16 3.73
C LEU A 209 -5.02 -5.80 4.11
N ALA A 210 -4.66 -4.52 4.07
CA ALA A 210 -3.32 -4.08 4.48
C ALA A 210 -3.05 -4.28 5.98
N LEU A 211 -4.05 -4.01 6.83
CA LEU A 211 -3.97 -4.21 8.28
C LEU A 211 -3.85 -5.70 8.62
N THR A 212 -4.61 -6.58 7.96
CA THR A 212 -4.48 -8.03 8.12
C THR A 212 -3.07 -8.49 7.73
N LEU A 213 -2.55 -8.04 6.57
CA LEU A 213 -1.18 -8.36 6.16
C LEU A 213 -0.16 -7.91 7.20
N LEU A 214 -0.29 -6.70 7.72
CA LEU A 214 0.59 -6.17 8.75
C LEU A 214 0.55 -7.08 10.00
N LYS A 215 -0.65 -7.42 10.51
CA LYS A 215 -0.79 -8.28 11.70
C LYS A 215 -0.21 -9.68 11.46
N VAL A 216 -0.41 -10.26 10.27
CA VAL A 216 0.21 -11.53 9.87
C VAL A 216 1.74 -11.44 9.90
N ARG A 217 2.32 -10.35 9.36
CA ARG A 217 3.77 -10.11 9.42
C ARG A 217 4.29 -10.05 10.86
N LEU A 218 3.56 -9.39 11.76
CA LEU A 218 3.92 -9.32 13.19
C LEU A 218 3.90 -10.70 13.86
N VAL A 219 2.89 -11.54 13.57
CA VAL A 219 2.83 -12.92 14.10
C VAL A 219 4.00 -13.75 13.60
N LEU A 220 4.31 -13.69 12.31
CA LEU A 220 5.42 -14.43 11.71
C LEU A 220 6.78 -13.99 12.26
N ASP A 221 6.97 -12.68 12.47
CA ASP A 221 8.17 -12.12 13.09
C ASP A 221 8.31 -12.60 14.55
N LEU A 222 7.25 -12.56 15.36
CA LEU A 222 7.29 -13.05 16.74
C LEU A 222 7.62 -14.55 16.82
N ARG A 223 7.03 -15.37 15.95
CA ARG A 223 7.39 -16.81 15.84
C ARG A 223 8.85 -17.01 15.46
N MET A 224 9.41 -16.16 14.61
CA MET A 224 10.83 -16.19 14.26
C MET A 224 11.70 -15.84 15.48
N VAL A 225 11.30 -14.84 16.27
CA VAL A 225 11.98 -14.45 17.51
C VAL A 225 12.02 -15.63 18.50
N GLU A 226 10.90 -16.33 18.71
CA GLU A 226 10.81 -17.51 19.58
C GLU A 226 11.67 -18.68 19.06
N THR A 227 11.65 -18.90 17.73
CA THR A 227 12.44 -19.96 17.08
C THR A 227 13.93 -19.71 17.30
N VAL A 228 14.40 -18.47 17.11
CA VAL A 228 15.79 -18.09 17.34
C VAL A 228 16.14 -18.17 18.83
N GLY A 229 15.26 -17.68 19.71
CA GLY A 229 15.44 -17.76 21.16
C GLY A 229 15.63 -19.20 21.65
N THR A 230 14.83 -20.12 21.13
CA THR A 230 14.92 -21.55 21.46
C THR A 230 16.18 -22.19 20.89
N ALA A 231 16.56 -21.84 19.65
CA ALA A 231 17.69 -22.47 18.96
C ALA A 231 19.05 -22.08 19.54
N ILE A 232 19.24 -20.82 19.93
CA ILE A 232 20.56 -20.29 20.31
C ILE A 232 20.58 -19.51 21.64
N GLY A 233 19.44 -19.26 22.28
CA GLY A 233 19.35 -18.37 23.43
C GLY A 233 20.12 -18.82 24.68
N GLY A 234 20.35 -20.13 24.84
CA GLY A 234 21.19 -20.66 25.91
C GLY A 234 22.70 -20.58 25.64
N ALA A 235 23.12 -20.28 24.41
CA ALA A 235 24.52 -20.31 23.97
C ALA A 235 25.17 -18.93 23.88
N ILE A 236 24.39 -17.86 23.95
CA ILE A 236 24.87 -16.48 23.78
C ILE A 236 24.31 -15.56 24.85
N LEU A 237 24.97 -14.44 25.07
CA LEU A 237 24.51 -13.41 26.01
C LEU A 237 23.16 -12.82 25.55
N PRO A 238 22.25 -12.48 26.49
CA PRO A 238 20.94 -11.92 26.16
C PRO A 238 21.00 -10.70 25.24
N GLU A 239 21.99 -9.82 25.41
CA GLU A 239 22.14 -8.62 24.58
C GLU A 239 22.45 -8.98 23.12
N ILE A 240 23.31 -9.98 22.90
CA ILE A 240 23.66 -10.49 21.57
C ILE A 240 22.44 -11.15 20.93
N LEU A 241 21.67 -11.91 21.73
CA LEU A 241 20.44 -12.55 21.25
C LEU A 241 19.44 -11.51 20.74
N ILE A 242 19.19 -10.43 21.49
CA ILE A 242 18.28 -9.36 21.09
C ILE A 242 18.77 -8.70 19.79
N HIS A 243 20.08 -8.51 19.63
CA HIS A 243 20.63 -7.99 18.38
C HIS A 243 20.38 -8.93 17.19
N ILE A 244 20.55 -10.24 17.36
CA ILE A 244 20.25 -11.21 16.30
C ILE A 244 18.74 -11.22 15.99
N GLN A 245 17.90 -11.28 17.02
CA GLN A 245 16.44 -11.28 16.88
C GLN A 245 15.94 -10.02 16.14
N ALA A 246 16.52 -8.85 16.42
CA ALA A 246 16.19 -7.61 15.71
C ALA A 246 16.58 -7.63 14.22
N HIS A 247 17.56 -8.46 13.80
CA HIS A 247 17.99 -8.56 12.40
C HIS A 247 17.24 -9.63 11.60
N VAL A 248 16.67 -10.65 12.26
CA VAL A 248 15.96 -11.75 11.56
C VAL A 248 14.51 -11.42 11.25
N VAL A 249 13.89 -10.49 11.99
CA VAL A 249 12.53 -10.05 11.74
C VAL A 249 12.46 -9.00 10.64
N GLU A 250 11.35 -8.96 9.91
CA GLU A 250 11.18 -8.00 8.81
C GLU A 250 10.59 -6.66 9.26
N SER A 251 9.67 -6.67 10.22
CA SER A 251 8.89 -5.50 10.61
C SER A 251 9.66 -4.60 11.56
N SER A 252 9.69 -3.29 11.24
CA SER A 252 10.25 -2.28 12.15
C SER A 252 9.48 -2.13 13.46
N VAL A 253 8.24 -2.63 13.52
CA VAL A 253 7.43 -2.63 14.75
C VAL A 253 8.08 -3.54 15.79
N ILE A 254 8.47 -4.75 15.39
CA ILE A 254 9.11 -5.73 16.26
C ILE A 254 10.60 -5.42 16.42
N SER A 255 11.30 -5.12 15.32
CA SER A 255 12.77 -4.99 15.33
C SER A 255 13.29 -3.84 16.19
N LYS A 256 12.47 -2.79 16.38
CA LYS A 256 12.82 -1.62 17.20
C LYS A 256 12.31 -1.71 18.63
N ASP A 257 11.38 -2.62 18.93
CA ASP A 257 10.86 -2.80 20.28
C ASP A 257 11.78 -3.72 21.10
N ARG A 258 12.79 -3.12 21.73
CA ARG A 258 13.74 -3.83 22.60
C ARG A 258 13.05 -4.50 23.78
N ALA A 259 11.96 -3.93 24.31
CA ALA A 259 11.27 -4.49 25.45
C ALA A 259 10.51 -5.75 25.05
N LEU A 260 9.92 -5.79 23.86
CA LEU A 260 9.28 -6.97 23.30
C LEU A 260 10.30 -8.06 22.98
N LEU A 261 11.41 -7.72 22.33
CA LEU A 261 12.49 -8.66 22.00
C LEU A 261 13.15 -9.27 23.25
N ALA A 262 13.24 -8.52 24.35
CA ALA A 262 13.81 -9.01 25.60
C ALA A 262 12.90 -10.03 26.33
N ARG A 263 11.63 -10.16 25.93
CA ARG A 263 10.74 -11.17 26.50
C ARG A 263 11.10 -12.55 25.95
N TRP A 264 11.08 -13.54 26.84
CA TRP A 264 11.31 -14.94 26.47
C TRP A 264 10.09 -15.60 25.84
N ASP A 265 8.90 -15.16 26.25
CA ASP A 265 7.62 -15.72 25.84
C ASP A 265 6.79 -14.66 25.11
N HIS A 266 6.39 -14.96 23.88
CA HIS A 266 5.53 -14.12 23.05
C HIS A 266 4.15 -14.76 22.81
N ALA A 267 3.85 -15.92 23.41
CA ALA A 267 2.66 -16.71 23.13
C ALA A 267 1.36 -15.93 23.35
N ALA A 268 1.27 -15.14 24.43
CA ALA A 268 0.11 -14.32 24.73
C ALA A 268 -0.11 -13.24 23.65
N THR A 269 0.96 -12.58 23.20
CA THR A 269 0.91 -11.55 22.14
C THR A 269 0.55 -12.17 20.80
N ILE A 270 1.14 -13.33 20.46
CA ILE A 270 0.81 -14.09 19.26
C ILE A 270 -0.68 -14.48 19.26
N THR A 271 -1.17 -15.03 20.37
CA THR A 271 -2.57 -15.47 20.51
C THR A 271 -3.54 -14.30 20.29
N GLU A 272 -3.26 -13.14 20.88
CA GLU A 272 -4.11 -11.96 20.70
C GLU A 272 -4.05 -11.43 19.25
N LEU A 273 -2.87 -11.40 18.61
CA LEU A 273 -2.75 -11.02 17.21
C LEU A 273 -3.50 -11.99 16.29
N GLU A 274 -3.45 -13.29 16.54
CA GLU A 274 -4.19 -14.29 15.76
C GLU A 274 -5.71 -14.12 15.90
N LYS A 275 -6.18 -13.79 17.10
CA LYS A 275 -7.58 -13.41 17.33
C LYS A 275 -7.96 -12.16 16.54
N GLN A 276 -7.12 -11.12 16.55
CA GLN A 276 -7.34 -9.91 15.76
C GLN A 276 -7.37 -10.21 14.25
N ILE A 277 -6.47 -11.07 13.75
CA ILE A 277 -6.43 -11.50 12.35
C ILE A 277 -7.75 -12.20 11.97
N ARG A 278 -8.25 -13.11 12.81
CA ARG A 278 -9.54 -13.78 12.58
C ARG A 278 -10.68 -12.77 12.42
N VAL A 279 -10.79 -11.81 13.34
CA VAL A 279 -11.82 -10.76 13.31
C VAL A 279 -11.71 -9.92 12.02
N LEU A 280 -10.50 -9.56 11.59
CA LEU A 280 -10.29 -8.85 10.33
C LEU A 280 -10.67 -9.70 9.12
N MET A 281 -10.32 -10.99 9.13
CA MET A 281 -10.68 -11.93 8.07
C MET A 281 -12.19 -12.06 7.93
N GLU A 282 -12.91 -12.29 9.03
CA GLU A 282 -14.38 -12.36 9.04
C GLU A 282 -15.01 -11.06 8.52
N THR A 283 -14.46 -9.90 8.89
CA THR A 283 -14.97 -8.60 8.44
C THR A 283 -14.80 -8.39 6.93
N VAL A 284 -13.62 -8.72 6.40
CA VAL A 284 -13.36 -8.66 4.95
C VAL A 284 -14.22 -9.69 4.20
N GLN A 285 -14.43 -10.86 4.77
CA GLN A 285 -15.25 -11.92 4.18
C GLN A 285 -16.73 -11.49 4.07
N ARG A 286 -17.27 -10.80 5.09
CA ARG A 286 -18.62 -10.20 5.03
C ARG A 286 -18.74 -9.12 3.95
N PHE A 287 -17.66 -8.42 3.64
CA PHE A 287 -17.68 -7.46 2.53
C PHE A 287 -17.78 -8.14 1.17
N ASN A 288 -16.94 -9.15 0.93
CA ASN A 288 -16.98 -9.97 -0.28
C ASN A 288 -16.34 -11.33 0.02
N GLN A 289 -17.15 -12.39 -0.05
CA GLN A 289 -16.78 -13.75 0.35
C GLN A 289 -15.70 -14.40 -0.53
N HIS A 290 -15.38 -13.80 -1.68
CA HIS A 290 -14.40 -14.31 -2.62
C HIS A 290 -13.00 -13.72 -2.40
N LEU A 291 -12.83 -12.71 -1.53
CA LEU A 291 -11.56 -11.99 -1.37
C LEU A 291 -10.42 -12.90 -0.89
N TRP A 292 -10.64 -13.69 0.17
CA TRP A 292 -9.57 -14.50 0.73
C TRP A 292 -9.18 -15.68 -0.15
N SER A 293 -10.15 -16.34 -0.81
CA SER A 293 -9.85 -17.40 -1.78
C SER A 293 -9.12 -16.84 -2.99
N THR A 294 -9.57 -15.71 -3.55
CA THR A 294 -8.88 -15.04 -4.66
C THR A 294 -7.46 -14.63 -4.30
N LEU A 295 -7.23 -14.11 -3.10
CA LEU A 295 -5.90 -13.76 -2.62
C LEU A 295 -4.99 -15.00 -2.46
N ALA A 296 -5.56 -16.11 -1.98
CA ALA A 296 -4.85 -17.36 -1.77
C ALA A 296 -4.47 -18.05 -3.10
N ASP A 297 -5.39 -18.14 -4.05
CA ASP A 297 -5.19 -18.86 -5.31
C ASP A 297 -4.23 -18.13 -6.25
N GLY A 298 -4.08 -16.82 -6.08
CA GLY A 298 -3.15 -15.98 -6.82
C GLY A 298 -3.82 -15.24 -7.97
N GLN A 299 -3.00 -14.56 -8.78
CA GLN A 299 -3.43 -13.53 -9.74
C GLN A 299 -4.69 -13.90 -10.53
N SER A 300 -5.72 -13.08 -10.36
CA SER A 300 -6.90 -13.04 -11.22
C SER A 300 -6.83 -11.82 -12.11
N PRO A 301 -7.25 -11.90 -13.38
CA PRO A 301 -7.25 -10.73 -14.26
C PRO A 301 -8.16 -9.65 -13.66
N MET A 302 -7.70 -8.41 -13.69
CA MET A 302 -8.50 -7.28 -13.25
C MET A 302 -9.76 -7.17 -14.12
N ALA A 303 -10.92 -7.22 -13.49
CA ALA A 303 -12.19 -6.97 -14.15
C ALA A 303 -12.46 -5.47 -14.26
N ILE A 304 -12.81 -5.00 -15.46
CA ILE A 304 -13.16 -3.60 -15.73
C ILE A 304 -14.60 -3.31 -15.25
N VAL A 305 -15.45 -4.33 -15.24
CA VAL A 305 -16.87 -4.23 -14.89
C VAL A 305 -17.21 -5.38 -13.95
N TYR A 306 -17.86 -5.08 -12.83
CA TYR A 306 -18.25 -6.07 -11.83
C TYR A 306 -19.48 -5.60 -11.05
N THR A 307 -20.21 -6.53 -10.44
CA THR A 307 -21.26 -6.19 -9.45
C THR A 307 -20.68 -6.24 -8.03
N SER A 308 -21.31 -5.55 -7.09
CA SER A 308 -20.89 -5.62 -5.68
C SER A 308 -21.04 -7.06 -5.16
N GLY A 309 -20.03 -7.55 -4.43
CA GLY A 309 -20.00 -8.90 -3.88
C GLY A 309 -19.53 -9.99 -4.86
N SER A 310 -19.28 -9.66 -6.13
CA SER A 310 -18.88 -10.64 -7.15
C SER A 310 -17.42 -11.10 -7.02
N PRO A 311 -17.07 -12.28 -7.58
CA PRO A 311 -15.67 -12.71 -7.74
C PRO A 311 -14.82 -11.70 -8.52
N GLU A 312 -15.41 -11.01 -9.49
CA GLU A 312 -14.74 -9.99 -10.31
C GLU A 312 -14.38 -8.74 -9.48
N GLU A 313 -15.25 -8.31 -8.56
CA GLU A 313 -14.92 -7.24 -7.60
C GLU A 313 -13.74 -7.67 -6.71
N ALA A 314 -13.77 -8.92 -6.22
CA ALA A 314 -12.69 -9.48 -5.40
C ALA A 314 -11.36 -9.51 -6.16
N ALA A 315 -11.35 -9.97 -7.41
CA ALA A 315 -10.18 -9.98 -8.27
C ALA A 315 -9.61 -8.56 -8.50
N SER A 316 -10.47 -7.57 -8.73
CA SER A 316 -10.06 -6.17 -8.87
C SER A 316 -9.39 -5.64 -7.61
N ILE A 317 -9.99 -5.86 -6.43
CA ILE A 317 -9.46 -5.41 -5.14
C ILE A 317 -8.13 -6.11 -4.82
N VAL A 318 -8.08 -7.43 -4.94
CA VAL A 318 -6.90 -8.25 -4.63
C VAL A 318 -5.72 -7.87 -5.52
N THR A 319 -5.95 -7.64 -6.83
CA THR A 319 -4.89 -7.25 -7.76
C THR A 319 -4.09 -6.04 -7.26
N GLN A 320 -4.75 -5.10 -6.59
CA GLN A 320 -4.15 -3.85 -6.16
C GLN A 320 -3.25 -3.99 -4.92
N CYS A 321 -3.43 -5.03 -4.10
CA CYS A 321 -2.59 -5.29 -2.93
C CYS A 321 -1.77 -6.59 -3.02
N HIS A 322 -2.02 -7.45 -4.01
CA HIS A 322 -1.42 -8.78 -4.13
C HIS A 322 0.12 -8.74 -4.06
N ALA A 323 0.75 -7.73 -4.68
CA ALA A 323 2.20 -7.58 -4.63
C ALA A 323 2.72 -7.55 -3.17
N ALA A 324 2.09 -6.78 -2.28
CA ALA A 324 2.48 -6.71 -0.87
C ALA A 324 2.38 -8.04 -0.13
N TRP A 325 1.34 -8.82 -0.42
CA TRP A 325 1.14 -10.16 0.13
C TRP A 325 2.17 -11.15 -0.41
N SER A 326 2.39 -11.17 -1.73
CA SER A 326 3.33 -12.08 -2.39
C SER A 326 4.79 -11.79 -2.03
N GLU A 327 5.12 -10.53 -1.71
CA GLU A 327 6.44 -10.06 -1.27
C GLU A 327 6.69 -10.28 0.23
N SER A 328 5.66 -10.71 0.98
CA SER A 328 5.75 -10.99 2.42
C SER A 328 5.91 -12.50 2.65
N PRO A 329 7.09 -12.97 3.10
CA PRO A 329 7.32 -14.40 3.33
C PRO A 329 6.29 -15.01 4.28
N GLY A 330 5.74 -16.18 3.92
CA GLY A 330 4.78 -16.91 4.75
C GLY A 330 3.36 -16.34 4.80
N ALA A 331 3.11 -15.09 4.36
CA ALA A 331 1.81 -14.44 4.56
C ALA A 331 0.64 -15.13 3.83
N ILE A 332 0.84 -15.51 2.55
CA ILE A 332 -0.19 -16.23 1.78
C ILE A 332 -0.46 -17.63 2.36
N ALA A 333 0.59 -18.34 2.79
CA ALA A 333 0.46 -19.66 3.41
C ALA A 333 -0.32 -19.58 4.73
N PHE A 334 -0.02 -18.56 5.55
CA PHE A 334 -0.68 -18.31 6.82
C PHE A 334 -2.20 -18.12 6.66
N ILE A 335 -2.63 -17.37 5.64
CA ILE A 335 -4.06 -17.15 5.35
C ILE A 335 -4.69 -18.40 4.75
N LYS A 336 -4.00 -19.13 3.87
CA LYS A 336 -4.49 -20.40 3.31
C LYS A 336 -4.89 -21.40 4.39
N GLU A 337 -4.05 -21.55 5.40
CA GLU A 337 -4.31 -22.44 6.55
C GLU A 337 -5.54 -22.02 7.37
N ARG A 338 -5.97 -20.76 7.27
CA ARG A 338 -7.11 -20.16 8.01
C ARG A 338 -8.33 -19.90 7.13
N LEU A 339 -8.35 -20.36 5.87
CA LEU A 339 -9.54 -20.19 5.03
C LEU A 339 -10.76 -20.92 5.58
N ALA A 340 -10.56 -22.11 6.15
CA ALA A 340 -11.62 -22.89 6.80
C ALA A 340 -12.28 -22.16 7.97
N ASP A 341 -11.56 -21.22 8.62
CA ASP A 341 -12.10 -20.43 9.72
C ASP A 341 -13.21 -19.45 9.28
N VAL A 342 -13.24 -19.07 8.00
CA VAL A 342 -14.15 -18.06 7.46
C VAL A 342 -15.08 -18.56 6.36
N GLU A 343 -15.01 -19.85 6.01
CA GLU A 343 -15.79 -20.47 4.92
C GLU A 343 -17.31 -20.34 5.12
N GLY A 344 -17.78 -20.31 6.37
CA GLY A 344 -19.21 -20.14 6.71
C GLY A 344 -19.71 -18.69 6.67
N VAL A 345 -18.83 -17.70 6.53
CA VAL A 345 -19.20 -16.28 6.54
C VAL A 345 -19.57 -15.84 5.13
N LYS A 346 -20.84 -15.48 4.93
CA LYS A 346 -21.37 -15.02 3.63
C LYS A 346 -21.16 -13.52 3.44
N GLY A 347 -21.04 -13.10 2.18
CA GLY A 347 -21.01 -11.69 1.80
C GLY A 347 -22.36 -11.00 2.05
N GLU A 348 -22.31 -9.75 2.48
CA GLU A 348 -23.49 -8.93 2.83
C GLU A 348 -23.80 -7.85 1.75
N ARG A 349 -22.99 -7.76 0.69
CA ARG A 349 -23.04 -6.69 -0.34
C ARG A 349 -23.67 -7.09 -1.68
N GLU A 350 -24.58 -8.05 -1.70
CA GLU A 350 -25.29 -8.40 -2.94
C GLU A 350 -26.15 -7.21 -3.40
N ASP A 351 -25.64 -6.44 -4.35
CA ASP A 351 -26.33 -5.34 -5.03
C ASP A 351 -26.28 -5.63 -6.55
N PRO A 352 -27.43 -5.76 -7.22
CA PRO A 352 -27.49 -6.02 -8.66
C PRO A 352 -26.95 -4.86 -9.52
N THR A 353 -26.62 -3.72 -8.92
CA THR A 353 -26.06 -2.57 -9.62
C THR A 353 -24.65 -2.87 -10.14
N ILE A 354 -24.50 -2.83 -11.46
CA ILE A 354 -23.21 -2.96 -12.14
C ILE A 354 -22.32 -1.76 -11.80
N ARG A 355 -21.13 -2.03 -11.29
CA ARG A 355 -20.05 -1.06 -11.11
C ARG A 355 -19.04 -1.20 -12.23
N ILE A 356 -18.63 -0.07 -12.76
CA ILE A 356 -17.53 0.03 -13.71
C ILE A 356 -16.35 0.54 -12.88
N VAL A 357 -15.22 -0.18 -12.91
CA VAL A 357 -13.96 0.44 -12.50
C VAL A 357 -13.79 1.62 -13.44
N GLN A 358 -13.95 2.85 -12.94
CA GLN A 358 -13.58 4.05 -13.68
C GLN A 358 -12.06 4.03 -13.87
N VAL A 359 -11.59 3.21 -14.82
CA VAL A 359 -10.55 3.66 -15.72
C VAL A 359 -11.28 4.68 -16.58
N ASP A 360 -11.35 5.91 -16.09
CA ASP A 360 -12.21 6.95 -16.64
C ASP A 360 -12.21 6.95 -18.17
N GLN A 361 -13.36 7.32 -18.72
CA GLN A 361 -13.63 7.61 -20.13
C GLN A 361 -12.69 8.68 -20.76
N ALA A 362 -11.56 9.01 -20.12
CA ALA A 362 -10.46 9.80 -20.65
C ALA A 362 -9.73 9.15 -21.85
N PHE A 363 -10.07 7.92 -22.24
CA PHE A 363 -9.43 7.22 -23.36
C PHE A 363 -10.11 7.38 -24.73
N SER A 364 -11.12 8.27 -24.89
CA SER A 364 -11.83 8.41 -26.18
C SER A 364 -11.83 9.80 -26.84
N SER A 365 -11.16 10.83 -26.31
CA SER A 365 -11.24 12.16 -26.97
C SER A 365 -10.02 13.08 -26.87
N THR A 366 -8.84 12.58 -26.52
CA THR A 366 -7.60 13.39 -26.58
C THR A 366 -6.34 12.59 -26.90
N MET A 367 -6.42 11.67 -27.87
CA MET A 367 -5.26 11.31 -28.70
C MET A 367 -5.35 12.01 -30.05
#